data_AF-A0A524EBH6-F1
#
_entry.id   AF-A0A524EBH6-F1
#
_cell.length_a   1.000
_cell.length_b   1.000
_cell.length_c   1.000
_cell.angle_alpha   90.00
_cell.angle_beta   90.00
_cell.angle_gamma   90.00
#
_symmetry.space_group_name_H-M   'P 1'
#
loop_
_entity.id
_entity.type
_entity.pdbx_description
1 polymer ?
#
loop_
_entity_poly.entity_id
_entity_poly.type
_entity_poly.pdbx_seq_one_letter_code
_entity_poly.pdbx_strand_id
1 'polypeptide(L)'
;MRQSLEGFWDNKKENPWHCIYDDIEKYWEKESPEIDASETLLLLRDAVFASLDMQSLSLPIAMDTSELLEMVLGEKSWKSGRRTARNHCASLLVDKIRRGHLNHVEDIGLELDGFGYLVDELHEARLEKYRKAEPDVKRKYAYMEPLLKSREGRRLLRNLSITEERLEKDDTRFEELMQAYEHALVDMEVDLSSSSVFPDATRQVTLNGETIENQSEAERQYSRKKKKTRGEQEALTGFIGESEPPEKGEEGQ
;
A
#
# COMPACT_ATOMS: atom_id res chain seq x y z
N MET A 1 -10.25 -24.71 -7.19
CA MET A 1 -9.90 -24.47 -8.60
C MET A 1 -9.53 -23.01 -8.75
N ARG A 2 -8.26 -22.67 -9.03
CA ARG A 2 -7.89 -21.31 -9.43
C ARG A 2 -8.12 -21.21 -10.94
N GLN A 3 -9.33 -20.81 -11.33
CA GLN A 3 -9.53 -20.36 -12.71
C GLN A 3 -8.86 -18.99 -12.82
N SER A 4 -7.77 -18.96 -13.58
CA SER A 4 -7.14 -17.71 -14.01
C SER A 4 -8.15 -16.92 -14.82
N LEU A 5 -8.27 -15.62 -14.54
CA LEU A 5 -9.12 -14.69 -15.29
C LEU A 5 -8.58 -14.42 -16.71
N GLU A 6 -7.54 -15.11 -17.15
CA GLU A 6 -6.97 -14.95 -18.49
C GLU A 6 -8.01 -15.19 -19.60
N GLY A 7 -8.90 -16.17 -19.48
CA GLY A 7 -9.94 -16.47 -20.49
C GLY A 7 -11.14 -15.50 -20.51
N PHE A 8 -11.27 -14.64 -19.49
CA PHE A 8 -12.33 -13.63 -19.41
C PHE A 8 -12.26 -12.63 -20.58
N TRP A 9 -11.03 -12.29 -20.99
CA TRP A 9 -10.78 -11.24 -21.98
C TRP A 9 -10.99 -11.68 -23.41
N ASP A 10 -11.01 -12.99 -23.65
CA ASP A 10 -11.33 -13.58 -24.96
C ASP A 10 -12.83 -13.43 -25.27
N ASN A 11 -13.70 -13.43 -24.25
CA ASN A 11 -15.14 -13.22 -24.41
C ASN A 11 -15.78 -12.39 -23.28
N LYS A 12 -15.62 -11.06 -23.39
CA LYS A 12 -16.18 -10.08 -22.44
C LYS A 12 -17.71 -10.11 -22.31
N LYS A 13 -18.43 -10.61 -23.31
CA LYS A 13 -19.91 -10.65 -23.31
C LYS A 13 -20.44 -11.85 -22.53
N GLU A 14 -19.74 -12.97 -22.53
CA GLU A 14 -20.17 -14.19 -21.83
C GLU A 14 -19.80 -14.19 -20.34
N ASN A 15 -18.78 -13.44 -19.94
CA ASN A 15 -18.31 -13.44 -18.55
C ASN A 15 -18.20 -12.04 -17.95
N PRO A 16 -19.25 -11.20 -17.85
CA PRO A 16 -19.03 -9.86 -17.32
C PRO A 16 -18.94 -9.86 -15.79
N TRP A 17 -17.91 -9.24 -15.21
CA TRP A 17 -17.83 -9.06 -13.75
C TRP A 17 -19.03 -8.27 -13.19
N HIS A 18 -19.69 -7.45 -14.01
CA HIS A 18 -20.93 -6.77 -13.62
C HIS A 18 -22.13 -7.73 -13.50
N CYS A 19 -22.15 -8.84 -14.24
CA CYS A 19 -23.19 -9.86 -14.11
C CYS A 19 -23.07 -10.69 -12.83
N ILE A 20 -21.92 -10.63 -12.13
CA ILE A 20 -21.78 -11.27 -10.83
C ILE A 20 -22.79 -10.67 -9.84
N TYR A 21 -23.13 -9.38 -9.96
CA TYR A 21 -24.20 -8.80 -9.16
C TYR A 21 -25.57 -9.41 -9.50
N ASP A 22 -25.94 -9.51 -10.77
CA ASP A 22 -27.21 -10.11 -11.22
C ASP A 22 -27.30 -11.60 -10.88
N ASP A 23 -26.18 -12.32 -10.99
CA ASP A 23 -26.10 -13.73 -10.63
C ASP A 23 -26.19 -13.88 -9.12
N ILE A 24 -25.51 -13.03 -8.35
CA ILE A 24 -25.65 -13.01 -6.89
C ILE A 24 -27.09 -12.70 -6.51
N GLU A 25 -27.75 -11.71 -7.12
CA GLU A 25 -29.17 -11.41 -6.88
C GLU A 25 -30.07 -12.63 -7.17
N LYS A 26 -29.82 -13.35 -8.27
CA LYS A 26 -30.54 -14.61 -8.60
C LYS A 26 -30.25 -15.77 -7.66
N TYR A 27 -29.02 -15.89 -7.13
CA TYR A 27 -28.63 -16.94 -6.19
C TYR A 27 -28.99 -16.57 -4.74
N TRP A 28 -29.08 -15.28 -4.43
CA TRP A 28 -29.48 -14.68 -3.16
C TRP A 28 -30.92 -15.07 -2.79
N GLU A 29 -31.81 -15.09 -3.78
CA GLU A 29 -33.20 -15.57 -3.63
C GLU A 29 -33.30 -17.07 -3.30
N LYS A 30 -32.25 -17.88 -3.57
CA LYS A 30 -32.28 -19.33 -3.40
C LYS A 30 -31.69 -19.85 -2.10
N GLU A 31 -30.79 -19.11 -1.44
CA GLU A 31 -30.02 -19.63 -0.29
C GLU A 31 -30.23 -18.88 1.04
N SER A 32 -31.12 -17.87 1.10
CA SER A 32 -31.47 -17.14 2.33
C SER A 32 -30.30 -16.84 3.28
N PRO A 33 -29.30 -16.05 2.86
CA PRO A 33 -28.23 -15.60 3.74
C PRO A 33 -28.73 -14.40 4.56
N GLU A 34 -29.67 -14.63 5.49
CA GLU A 34 -30.15 -13.58 6.41
C GLU A 34 -29.06 -13.08 7.37
N ILE A 35 -27.90 -13.75 7.40
CA ILE A 35 -26.90 -13.52 8.44
C ILE A 35 -25.94 -12.38 8.11
N ASP A 36 -25.58 -12.07 6.86
CA ASP A 36 -24.92 -10.78 6.58
C ASP A 36 -24.79 -10.39 5.09
N ALA A 37 -25.77 -9.67 4.57
CA ALA A 37 -25.69 -9.06 3.24
C ALA A 37 -24.54 -8.05 3.12
N SER A 38 -24.22 -7.37 4.21
CA SER A 38 -23.14 -6.39 4.21
C SER A 38 -21.78 -7.05 4.14
N GLU A 39 -21.57 -8.15 4.87
CA GLU A 39 -20.36 -8.98 4.78
C GLU A 39 -20.17 -9.54 3.38
N THR A 40 -21.23 -10.08 2.77
CA THR A 40 -21.16 -10.64 1.41
C THR A 40 -20.76 -9.57 0.39
N LEU A 41 -21.34 -8.37 0.47
CA LEU A 41 -20.98 -7.24 -0.40
C LEU A 41 -19.54 -6.76 -0.18
N LEU A 42 -19.07 -6.74 1.06
CA LEU A 42 -17.67 -6.42 1.39
C LEU A 42 -16.70 -7.46 0.81
N LEU A 43 -17.00 -8.76 0.96
CA LEU A 43 -16.19 -9.83 0.40
C LEU A 43 -16.10 -9.78 -1.13
N LEU A 44 -17.19 -9.42 -1.80
CA LEU A 44 -17.19 -9.23 -3.26
C LEU A 44 -16.34 -8.04 -3.68
N ARG A 45 -16.45 -6.94 -2.95
CA ARG A 45 -15.62 -5.77 -3.18
C ARG A 45 -14.14 -6.11 -3.00
N ASP A 46 -13.80 -6.80 -1.92
CA ASP A 46 -12.45 -7.28 -1.66
C ASP A 46 -11.96 -8.22 -2.77
N ALA A 47 -12.80 -9.11 -3.28
CA ALA A 47 -12.45 -10.00 -4.38
C ALA A 47 -12.14 -9.23 -5.68
N VAL A 48 -12.93 -8.21 -6.02
CA VAL A 48 -12.69 -7.36 -7.19
C VAL A 48 -11.37 -6.60 -7.04
N PHE A 49 -11.15 -5.97 -5.88
CA PHE A 49 -9.92 -5.24 -5.59
C PHE A 49 -8.69 -6.16 -5.57
N ALA A 50 -8.79 -7.33 -4.96
CA ALA A 50 -7.75 -8.36 -4.96
C ALA A 50 -7.45 -8.88 -6.37
N SER A 51 -8.45 -9.00 -7.24
CA SER A 51 -8.23 -9.38 -8.65
C SER A 51 -7.34 -8.37 -9.39
N LEU A 52 -7.29 -7.11 -8.93
CA LEU A 52 -6.45 -6.05 -9.50
C LEU A 52 -5.11 -5.86 -8.75
N ASP A 53 -4.76 -6.82 -7.88
CA ASP A 53 -3.60 -6.76 -7.00
C ASP A 53 -3.61 -5.54 -6.07
N MET A 54 -4.80 -5.15 -5.57
CA MET A 54 -5.01 -4.06 -4.61
C MET A 54 -5.78 -4.59 -3.40
N GLN A 55 -5.13 -5.13 -2.39
CA GLN A 55 -5.78 -5.81 -1.28
C GLN A 55 -6.19 -4.86 -0.14
N SER A 56 -5.44 -3.78 0.08
CA SER A 56 -5.66 -2.85 1.19
C SER A 56 -6.63 -1.71 0.87
N LEU A 57 -6.98 -1.53 -0.41
CA LEU A 57 -7.70 -0.35 -0.89
C LEU A 57 -9.23 -0.47 -0.93
N SER A 58 -9.77 -1.65 -0.67
CA SER A 58 -11.22 -1.89 -0.74
C SER A 58 -11.99 -0.98 0.22
N LEU A 59 -11.55 -0.85 1.46
CA LEU A 59 -12.19 -0.01 2.48
C LEU A 59 -11.89 1.50 2.36
N PRO A 60 -10.63 1.94 2.14
CA PRO A 60 -10.32 3.37 2.14
C PRO A 60 -10.84 4.11 0.91
N ILE A 61 -11.11 3.47 -0.22
CA ILE A 61 -11.56 4.16 -1.44
C ILE A 61 -13.09 4.22 -1.51
N ALA A 62 -13.64 5.42 -1.70
CA ALA A 62 -15.08 5.65 -1.89
C ALA A 62 -15.40 5.65 -3.39
N MET A 63 -15.30 4.47 -4.01
CA MET A 63 -15.61 4.22 -5.41
C MET A 63 -16.51 3.01 -5.47
N ASP A 64 -17.51 3.04 -6.35
CA ASP A 64 -18.38 1.90 -6.55
C ASP A 64 -17.63 0.77 -7.28
N THR A 65 -17.92 -0.47 -6.88
CA THR A 65 -17.30 -1.64 -7.50
C THR A 65 -17.64 -1.70 -9.00
N SER A 66 -18.84 -1.25 -9.39
CA SER A 66 -19.26 -1.14 -10.80
C SER A 66 -18.38 -0.18 -11.61
N GLU A 67 -18.08 1.00 -11.07
CA GLU A 67 -17.24 2.02 -11.72
C GLU A 67 -15.84 1.46 -12.01
N LEU A 68 -15.24 0.77 -11.03
CA LEU A 68 -13.95 0.12 -11.18
C LEU A 68 -13.97 -0.95 -12.27
N LEU A 69 -15.03 -1.76 -12.32
CA LEU A 69 -15.21 -2.80 -13.32
C LEU A 69 -15.43 -2.23 -14.72
N GLU A 70 -16.17 -1.13 -14.86
CA GLU A 70 -16.37 -0.43 -16.12
C GLU A 70 -15.05 0.10 -16.70
N MET A 71 -14.19 0.68 -15.85
CA MET A 71 -12.84 1.11 -16.27
C MET A 71 -12.02 -0.07 -16.79
N VAL A 72 -12.06 -1.21 -16.11
CA VAL A 72 -11.32 -2.41 -16.50
C VAL A 72 -11.89 -2.98 -17.81
N LEU A 73 -13.21 -3.09 -17.93
CA LEU A 73 -13.93 -3.64 -19.08
C LEU A 73 -13.79 -2.78 -20.35
N GLY A 74 -13.69 -1.47 -20.21
CA GLY A 74 -13.51 -0.52 -21.32
C GLY A 74 -12.18 -0.68 -22.07
N GLU A 75 -11.20 -1.35 -21.47
CA GLU A 75 -9.85 -1.47 -22.00
C GLU A 75 -9.65 -2.70 -22.90
N LYS A 76 -8.68 -2.64 -23.81
CA LYS A 76 -8.45 -3.70 -24.82
C LYS A 76 -7.78 -4.97 -24.26
N SER A 77 -7.17 -4.88 -23.08
CA SER A 77 -6.47 -6.00 -22.44
C SER A 77 -6.54 -5.87 -20.92
N TRP A 78 -6.42 -7.01 -20.23
CA TRP A 78 -6.32 -7.06 -18.76
C TRP A 78 -5.26 -6.11 -18.20
N LYS A 79 -4.07 -6.13 -18.80
CA LYS A 79 -2.94 -5.31 -18.37
C LYS A 79 -3.25 -3.82 -18.46
N SER A 80 -3.93 -3.38 -19.53
CA SER A 80 -4.36 -1.99 -19.69
C SER A 80 -5.46 -1.63 -18.68
N GLY A 81 -6.49 -2.47 -18.55
CA GLY A 81 -7.56 -2.32 -17.56
C GLY A 81 -7.04 -2.18 -16.13
N ARG A 82 -6.17 -3.10 -15.70
CA ARG A 82 -5.55 -3.08 -14.38
C ARG A 82 -4.75 -1.79 -14.16
N ARG A 83 -3.98 -1.35 -15.15
CA ARG A 83 -3.20 -0.11 -15.05
C ARG A 83 -4.10 1.11 -14.92
N THR A 84 -5.15 1.23 -15.74
CA THR A 84 -6.11 2.34 -15.70
C THR A 84 -6.82 2.40 -14.35
N ALA A 85 -7.35 1.27 -13.88
CA ALA A 85 -8.01 1.16 -12.57
C ALA A 85 -7.07 1.54 -11.41
N ARG A 86 -5.85 0.98 -11.39
CA ARG A 86 -4.85 1.29 -10.34
C ARG A 86 -4.44 2.76 -10.33
N ASN A 87 -4.22 3.36 -11.49
CA ASN A 87 -3.90 4.79 -11.58
C ASN A 87 -5.04 5.65 -11.05
N HIS A 88 -6.28 5.26 -11.33
CA HIS A 88 -7.44 5.98 -10.83
C HIS A 88 -7.59 5.82 -9.30
N CYS A 89 -7.44 4.60 -8.76
CA CYS A 89 -7.39 4.35 -7.32
C CYS A 89 -6.27 5.16 -6.62
N ALA A 90 -5.07 5.23 -7.23
CA ALA A 90 -3.99 6.07 -6.74
C ALA A 90 -4.38 7.54 -6.65
N SER A 91 -5.04 8.07 -7.69
CA SER A 91 -5.47 9.48 -7.69
C SER A 91 -6.47 9.79 -6.58
N LEU A 92 -7.43 8.89 -6.33
CA LEU A 92 -8.37 9.03 -5.23
C LEU A 92 -7.69 8.93 -3.86
N LEU A 93 -6.68 8.07 -3.74
CA LEU A 93 -5.92 7.91 -2.51
C LEU A 93 -5.11 9.18 -2.20
N VAL A 94 -4.42 9.75 -3.18
CA VAL A 94 -3.71 11.03 -3.05
C VAL A 94 -4.66 12.12 -2.56
N ASP A 95 -5.83 12.25 -3.18
CA ASP A 95 -6.84 13.23 -2.77
C ASP A 95 -7.34 12.98 -1.33
N LYS A 96 -7.53 11.72 -0.93
CA LYS A 96 -7.90 11.37 0.45
C LYS A 96 -6.83 11.70 1.46
N ILE A 97 -5.56 11.43 1.13
CA ILE A 97 -4.41 11.77 1.98
C ILE A 97 -4.37 13.27 2.19
N ARG A 98 -4.43 14.06 1.11
CA ARG A 98 -4.44 15.53 1.17
C ARG A 98 -5.61 16.12 1.96
N ARG A 99 -6.78 15.47 1.92
CA ARG A 99 -7.97 15.90 2.68
C ARG A 99 -7.95 15.43 4.15
N GLY A 100 -6.96 14.63 4.58
CA GLY A 100 -6.85 14.13 5.94
C GLY A 100 -7.79 12.96 6.28
N HIS A 101 -8.33 12.27 5.27
CA HIS A 101 -9.19 11.10 5.43
C HIS A 101 -8.38 9.79 5.56
N LEU A 102 -7.65 9.67 6.67
CA LEU A 102 -6.56 8.67 6.82
C LEU A 102 -6.93 7.41 7.62
N ASN A 103 -8.15 7.32 8.16
CA ASN A 103 -8.49 6.34 9.22
C ASN A 103 -8.31 4.87 8.83
N HIS A 104 -8.41 4.55 7.54
CA HIS A 104 -8.35 3.19 7.00
C HIS A 104 -7.18 2.98 6.04
N VAL A 105 -6.28 3.95 5.93
CA VAL A 105 -5.09 3.86 5.08
C VAL A 105 -3.94 3.36 5.96
N GLU A 106 -3.34 2.24 5.58
CA GLU A 106 -2.27 1.55 6.31
C GLU A 106 -0.99 1.52 5.49
N ASP A 107 0.16 1.73 6.13
CA ASP A 107 1.45 1.89 5.43
C ASP A 107 1.85 0.58 4.73
N ILE A 108 1.80 -0.52 5.48
CA ILE A 108 2.02 -1.88 4.98
C ILE A 108 1.03 -2.21 3.85
N GLY A 109 -0.21 -1.74 3.95
CA GLY A 109 -1.21 -1.94 2.90
C GLY A 109 -0.82 -1.26 1.59
N LEU A 110 -0.40 0.01 1.67
CA LEU A 110 0.06 0.76 0.52
C LEU A 110 1.30 0.13 -0.11
N GLU A 111 2.28 -0.31 0.69
CA GLU A 111 3.46 -0.98 0.18
C GLU A 111 3.13 -2.28 -0.56
N LEU A 112 2.32 -3.14 0.04
CA LEU A 112 1.90 -4.42 -0.56
C LEU A 112 1.12 -4.21 -1.86
N ASP A 113 0.29 -3.18 -1.90
CA ASP A 113 -0.49 -2.83 -3.08
C ASP A 113 0.31 -2.07 -4.13
N GLY A 114 1.62 -1.84 -3.95
CA GLY A 114 2.47 -1.12 -4.90
C GLY A 114 2.25 0.41 -4.93
N PHE A 115 1.66 0.97 -3.87
CA PHE A 115 1.48 2.40 -3.60
C PHE A 115 2.45 2.92 -2.52
N GLY A 116 3.56 2.21 -2.28
CA GLY A 116 4.57 2.60 -1.28
C GLY A 116 5.12 4.03 -1.46
N TYR A 117 5.07 4.58 -2.68
CA TYR A 117 5.47 5.97 -2.95
C TYR A 117 4.56 7.03 -2.28
N LEU A 118 3.41 6.64 -1.75
CA LEU A 118 2.48 7.52 -1.02
C LEU A 118 2.67 7.47 0.49
N VAL A 119 3.55 6.59 0.99
CA VAL A 119 3.77 6.38 2.43
C VAL A 119 4.30 7.65 3.10
N ASP A 120 5.24 8.37 2.46
CA ASP A 120 5.75 9.63 2.99
C ASP A 120 4.66 10.70 3.10
N GLU A 121 3.87 10.91 2.03
CA GLU A 121 2.73 11.85 2.04
C GLU A 121 1.70 11.48 3.12
N LEU A 122 1.48 10.18 3.33
CA LEU A 122 0.59 9.68 4.38
C LEU A 122 1.13 9.96 5.78
N HIS A 123 2.43 9.76 6.02
CA HIS A 123 3.06 10.08 7.31
C HIS A 123 2.98 11.57 7.61
N GLU A 124 3.27 12.43 6.64
CA GLU A 124 3.13 13.88 6.78
C GLU A 124 1.69 14.28 7.14
N ALA A 125 0.71 13.74 6.42
CA ALA A 125 -0.70 14.01 6.67
C ALA A 125 -1.15 13.52 8.06
N ARG A 126 -0.67 12.36 8.52
CA ARG A 126 -0.94 11.84 9.87
C ARG A 126 -0.34 12.72 10.95
N LEU A 127 0.91 13.14 10.77
CA LEU A 127 1.59 14.05 11.69
C LEU A 127 0.82 15.38 11.81
N GLU A 128 0.42 15.98 10.70
CA GLU A 128 -0.34 17.23 10.71
C GLU A 128 -1.71 17.04 11.39
N LYS A 129 -2.40 15.93 11.12
CA LYS A 129 -3.67 15.59 11.77
C LYS A 129 -3.49 15.38 13.27
N TYR A 130 -2.41 14.74 13.69
CA TYR A 130 -2.11 14.49 15.10
C TYR A 130 -1.75 15.78 15.84
N ARG A 131 -0.95 16.68 15.23
CA ARG A 131 -0.69 18.03 15.76
C ARG A 131 -1.97 18.83 16.02
N LYS A 132 -2.96 18.71 15.14
CA LYS A 132 -4.27 19.36 15.29
C LYS A 132 -5.20 18.64 16.27
N ALA A 133 -4.83 17.45 16.73
CA ALA A 133 -5.62 16.63 17.64
C ALA A 133 -5.28 16.86 19.12
N GLU A 134 -4.51 17.90 19.44
CA GLU A 134 -4.23 18.30 20.82
C GLU A 134 -5.54 18.46 21.63
N PRO A 135 -5.61 17.92 22.87
CA PRO A 135 -6.78 18.08 23.72
C PRO A 135 -7.13 19.55 23.96
N ASP A 136 -8.40 19.92 23.75
CA ASP A 136 -8.88 21.28 23.99
C ASP A 136 -9.13 21.48 25.50
N VAL A 137 -8.40 22.38 26.14
CA VAL A 137 -8.52 22.63 27.59
C VAL A 137 -9.40 23.86 27.83
N LYS A 138 -10.63 23.63 28.31
CA LYS A 138 -11.56 24.71 28.70
C LYS A 138 -11.88 24.68 30.18
N ARG A 139 -11.57 25.78 30.86
CA ARG A 139 -11.82 25.98 32.30
C ARG A 139 -11.17 24.88 33.14
N LYS A 140 -11.97 23.90 33.58
CA LYS A 140 -11.58 22.80 34.47
C LYS A 140 -11.43 21.46 33.76
N TYR A 141 -11.81 21.37 32.48
CA TYR A 141 -11.84 20.11 31.74
C TYR A 141 -10.99 20.17 30.48
N ALA A 142 -10.32 19.07 30.19
CA ALA A 142 -9.70 18.78 28.91
C ALA A 142 -10.62 17.85 28.10
N TYR A 143 -10.88 18.20 26.84
CA TYR A 143 -11.78 17.45 25.96
C TYR A 143 -10.97 16.55 25.02
N MET A 144 -11.30 15.26 25.01
CA MET A 144 -10.58 14.22 24.26
C MET A 144 -11.10 14.05 22.82
N GLU A 145 -12.17 14.77 22.45
CA GLU A 145 -12.78 14.70 21.12
C GLU A 145 -11.78 14.86 19.96
N PRO A 146 -10.79 15.79 20.00
CA PRO A 146 -9.79 15.90 18.96
C PRO A 146 -8.95 14.61 18.79
N LEU A 147 -8.50 14.00 19.89
CA LEU A 147 -7.74 12.74 19.90
C LEU A 147 -8.59 11.56 19.42
N LEU A 148 -9.89 11.52 19.74
CA LEU A 148 -10.80 10.46 19.30
C LEU A 148 -11.01 10.46 17.77
N LYS A 149 -10.82 11.60 17.11
CA LYS A 149 -10.95 11.75 15.64
C LYS A 149 -9.69 11.36 14.87
N SER A 150 -8.54 11.27 15.53
CA SER A 150 -7.28 10.80 14.93
C SER A 150 -7.03 9.33 15.25
N ARG A 151 -6.34 8.62 14.36
CA ARG A 151 -6.05 7.20 14.56
C ARG A 151 -5.03 7.02 15.69
N GLU A 152 -4.01 7.87 15.65
CA GLU A 152 -2.89 7.98 16.57
C GLU A 152 -3.39 8.41 17.96
N GLY A 153 -4.29 9.38 18.03
CA GLY A 153 -4.91 9.81 19.28
C GLY A 153 -5.76 8.70 19.92
N ARG A 154 -6.56 7.97 19.14
CA ARG A 154 -7.28 6.78 19.65
C ARG A 154 -6.33 5.70 20.17
N ARG A 155 -5.19 5.48 19.52
CA ARG A 155 -4.18 4.53 19.98
C ARG A 155 -3.56 4.99 21.29
N LEU A 156 -3.24 6.29 21.42
CA LEU A 156 -2.71 6.88 22.65
C LEU A 156 -3.69 6.71 23.82
N LEU A 157 -4.95 7.13 23.63
CA LEU A 157 -5.99 7.03 24.66
C LEU A 157 -6.18 5.57 25.12
N ARG A 158 -6.15 4.61 24.18
CA ARG A 158 -6.23 3.18 24.50
C ARG A 158 -5.03 2.70 25.32
N ASN A 159 -3.82 3.13 24.96
CA ASN A 159 -2.61 2.75 25.70
C ASN A 159 -2.63 3.27 27.15
N LEU A 160 -3.21 4.45 27.37
CA LEU A 160 -3.38 5.06 28.68
C LEU A 160 -4.67 4.63 29.39
N SER A 161 -5.46 3.73 28.79
CA SER A 161 -6.75 3.28 29.32
C SER A 161 -7.74 4.41 29.62
N ILE A 162 -7.67 5.52 28.87
CA ILE A 162 -8.61 6.64 28.98
C ILE A 162 -9.79 6.35 28.06
N THR A 163 -10.99 6.29 28.64
CA THR A 163 -12.24 5.99 27.91
C THR A 163 -13.21 7.16 27.94
N GLU A 164 -12.94 8.13 28.79
CA GLU A 164 -13.77 9.30 29.01
C GLU A 164 -13.58 10.34 27.90
N GLU A 165 -14.66 10.99 27.50
CA GLU A 165 -14.62 12.09 26.52
C GLU A 165 -14.02 13.39 27.10
N ARG A 166 -13.93 13.48 28.44
CA ARG A 166 -13.38 14.62 29.17
C ARG A 166 -12.66 14.17 30.43
N LEU A 167 -11.55 14.85 30.74
CA LEU A 167 -10.78 14.70 31.98
C LEU A 167 -10.74 16.03 32.73
N GLU A 168 -10.62 15.97 34.05
CA GLU A 168 -10.33 17.17 34.84
C GLU A 168 -8.88 17.60 34.60
N LYS A 169 -8.64 18.91 34.52
CA LYS A 169 -7.31 19.47 34.25
C LYS A 169 -6.30 19.12 35.35
N ASP A 170 -6.78 19.01 36.58
CA ASP A 170 -5.95 18.72 37.76
C ASP A 170 -5.83 17.20 38.02
N ASP A 171 -6.38 16.35 37.14
CA ASP A 171 -6.23 14.90 37.20
C ASP A 171 -4.80 14.53 36.76
N THR A 172 -4.12 13.66 37.53
CA THR A 172 -2.77 13.18 37.21
C THR A 172 -2.72 12.48 35.85
N ARG A 173 -3.81 11.84 35.44
CA ARG A 173 -3.94 11.19 34.13
C ARG A 173 -3.88 12.19 32.97
N PHE A 174 -4.28 13.44 33.19
CA PHE A 174 -4.18 14.48 32.17
C PHE A 174 -2.73 14.90 31.95
N GLU A 175 -1.93 15.02 33.01
CA GLU A 175 -0.50 15.31 32.90
C GLU A 175 0.24 14.18 32.17
N GLU A 176 -0.04 12.92 32.54
CA GLU A 176 0.50 11.73 31.85
C GLU A 176 0.10 11.69 30.37
N LEU A 177 -1.16 12.02 30.05
CA LEU A 177 -1.64 12.11 28.67
C LEU A 177 -0.88 13.15 27.87
N MET A 178 -0.68 14.35 28.43
CA MET A 178 0.01 15.44 27.71
C MET A 178 1.48 15.09 27.46
N GLN A 179 2.17 14.51 28.46
CA GLN A 179 3.54 14.01 28.27
C GLN A 179 3.60 12.95 27.17
N ALA A 180 2.71 11.96 27.22
CA ALA A 180 2.66 10.90 26.22
C ALA A 180 2.27 11.43 24.82
N TYR A 181 1.43 12.46 24.74
CA TYR A 181 1.10 13.15 23.50
C TYR A 181 2.33 13.82 22.88
N GLU A 182 3.07 14.59 23.67
CA GLU A 182 4.31 15.25 23.23
C GLU A 182 5.36 14.24 22.80
N HIS A 183 5.56 13.16 23.56
CA HIS A 183 6.47 12.08 23.20
C HIS A 183 6.10 11.43 21.86
N ALA A 184 4.82 11.05 21.69
CA ALA A 184 4.35 10.46 20.45
C ALA A 184 4.50 11.42 19.25
N LEU A 185 4.31 12.73 19.47
CA LEU A 185 4.52 13.74 18.44
C LEU A 185 5.99 13.78 17.99
N VAL A 186 6.93 13.79 18.94
CA VAL A 186 8.36 13.78 18.67
C VAL A 186 8.76 12.48 17.95
N ASP A 187 8.27 11.33 18.40
CA ASP A 187 8.57 10.04 17.77
C ASP A 187 8.13 10.03 16.31
N MET A 188 6.93 10.54 16.00
CA MET A 188 6.44 10.67 14.62
C MET A 188 7.28 11.63 13.77
N GLU A 189 7.79 12.73 14.35
CA GLU A 189 8.68 13.66 13.66
C GLU A 189 10.06 13.06 13.39
N VAL A 190 10.58 12.28 14.35
CA VAL A 190 11.85 11.56 14.21
C VAL A 190 11.72 10.49 13.13
N ASP A 191 10.66 9.69 13.15
CA ASP A 191 10.39 8.67 12.14
C ASP A 191 10.37 9.27 10.73
N LEU A 192 9.65 10.39 10.54
CA LEU A 192 9.63 11.12 9.27
C LEU A 192 11.03 11.63 8.87
N SER A 193 11.77 12.22 9.81
CA SER A 193 13.12 12.74 9.55
C SER A 193 14.14 11.63 9.26
N SER A 194 14.00 10.46 9.90
CA SER A 194 14.91 9.33 9.74
C SER A 194 14.68 8.59 8.42
N SER A 195 13.41 8.49 7.97
CA SER A 195 13.06 8.06 6.61
C SER A 195 13.70 8.96 5.53
N SER A 196 13.80 10.27 5.80
CA SER A 196 14.37 11.23 4.85
C SER A 196 15.91 11.16 4.69
N VAL A 197 16.65 10.58 5.64
CA VAL A 197 18.13 10.59 5.67
C VAL A 197 18.76 9.46 4.87
N PHE A 198 18.00 8.38 4.62
CA PHE A 198 18.35 7.40 3.61
C PHE A 198 17.12 7.21 2.75
N PRO A 199 17.10 7.65 1.49
CA PRO A 199 16.08 7.15 0.58
C PRO A 199 16.27 5.64 0.59
N ASP A 200 15.36 4.93 1.26
CA ASP A 200 15.35 3.48 1.26
C ASP A 200 15.29 3.14 -0.22
N ALA A 201 16.39 2.56 -0.73
CA ALA A 201 16.71 2.57 -2.15
C ALA A 201 15.46 2.12 -2.88
N THR A 202 14.80 3.09 -3.55
CA THR A 202 13.41 2.99 -3.99
C THR A 202 13.11 1.54 -4.32
N ARG A 203 12.23 0.87 -3.56
CA ARG A 203 11.75 -0.46 -3.95
C ARG A 203 11.07 -0.24 -5.30
N GLN A 204 11.86 -0.37 -6.37
CA GLN A 204 11.38 -0.20 -7.71
C GLN A 204 10.50 -1.40 -7.95
N VAL A 205 9.21 -1.17 -7.82
CA VAL A 205 8.22 -2.11 -8.28
C VAL A 205 8.10 -1.87 -9.77
N THR A 206 8.22 -2.93 -10.57
CA THR A 206 7.95 -2.81 -12.00
C THR A 206 6.52 -2.29 -12.19
N LEU A 207 6.19 -1.73 -13.37
CA LEU A 207 4.81 -1.37 -13.73
C LEU A 207 3.81 -2.56 -13.62
N ASN A 208 4.30 -3.78 -13.37
CA ASN A 208 3.52 -5.00 -13.18
C ASN A 208 3.41 -5.46 -11.71
N GLY A 209 3.98 -4.76 -10.72
CA GLY A 209 3.83 -5.13 -9.31
C GLY A 209 4.92 -6.07 -8.75
N GLU A 210 5.90 -6.47 -9.57
CA GLU A 210 7.00 -7.32 -9.11
C GLU A 210 8.11 -6.46 -8.49
N THR A 211 8.53 -6.82 -7.27
CA THR A 211 9.64 -6.20 -6.56
C THR A 211 10.94 -6.48 -7.30
N ILE A 212 11.64 -5.45 -7.77
CA ILE A 212 12.99 -5.60 -8.30
C ILE A 212 13.91 -5.79 -7.10
N GLU A 213 14.33 -7.03 -6.85
CA GLU A 213 15.39 -7.29 -5.87
C GLU A 213 16.69 -6.67 -6.39
N ASN A 214 17.20 -5.69 -5.66
CA ASN A 214 18.53 -5.15 -5.90
C ASN A 214 19.55 -6.28 -5.67
N GLN A 215 20.11 -6.83 -6.74
CA GLN A 215 21.15 -7.86 -6.71
C GLN A 215 22.45 -7.42 -5.98
N SER A 216 22.52 -6.18 -5.50
CA SER A 216 23.68 -5.62 -4.81
C SER A 216 23.84 -6.05 -3.35
N GLU A 217 22.84 -6.70 -2.73
CA GLU A 217 22.97 -7.23 -1.36
C GLU A 217 23.29 -8.73 -1.29
N ALA A 218 22.91 -9.52 -2.31
CA ALA A 218 23.17 -10.96 -2.35
C ALA A 218 24.67 -11.31 -2.54
N GLU A 219 25.46 -10.40 -3.11
CA GLU A 219 26.91 -10.61 -3.29
C GLU A 219 27.75 -10.34 -2.03
N ARG A 220 27.18 -9.72 -0.97
CA ARG A 220 27.95 -9.39 0.25
C ARG A 220 28.00 -10.50 1.31
N GLN A 221 27.30 -11.62 1.12
CA GLN A 221 27.30 -12.72 2.10
C GLN A 221 27.93 -14.04 1.65
N TYR A 222 28.43 -14.15 0.42
CA TYR A 222 29.11 -15.38 -0.06
C TYR A 222 30.52 -15.13 -0.60
N SER A 223 31.45 -14.69 0.26
CA SER A 223 32.88 -14.86 -0.04
C SER A 223 33.76 -14.95 1.22
N ARG A 224 33.41 -15.86 2.15
CA ARG A 224 34.39 -16.39 3.10
C ARG A 224 34.86 -17.76 2.62
N LYS A 225 35.85 -17.81 1.71
CA LYS A 225 36.83 -18.90 1.65
C LYS A 225 38.02 -18.58 0.74
N LYS A 226 39.21 -18.78 1.33
CA LYS A 226 40.59 -18.81 0.82
C LYS A 226 41.34 -17.47 0.70
N LYS A 227 42.29 -17.31 1.62
CA LYS A 227 43.40 -16.33 1.61
C LYS A 227 44.12 -16.36 0.26
N LYS A 228 44.08 -15.26 -0.51
CA LYS A 228 45.09 -14.96 -1.54
C LYS A 228 46.38 -14.54 -0.82
N THR A 229 47.47 -15.23 -1.12
CA THR A 229 48.83 -14.89 -0.72
C THR A 229 49.28 -13.57 -1.36
N ARG A 230 50.09 -12.80 -0.64
CA ARG A 230 50.66 -11.53 -1.07
C ARG A 230 51.48 -11.72 -2.36
N GLY A 231 51.03 -11.17 -3.49
CA GLY A 231 51.86 -11.08 -4.70
C GLY A 231 51.22 -11.35 -6.08
N GLU A 232 49.92 -11.60 -6.19
CA GLU A 232 49.28 -11.79 -7.51
C GLU A 232 48.39 -10.61 -7.89
N GLN A 233 48.75 -9.94 -8.98
CA GLN A 233 48.01 -8.85 -9.61
C GLN A 233 47.36 -9.42 -10.88
N GLU A 234 46.02 -9.46 -10.95
CA GLU A 234 45.29 -9.92 -12.14
C GLU A 234 45.36 -8.90 -13.28
N ALA A 235 45.46 -9.40 -14.52
CA ALA A 235 45.73 -8.62 -15.72
C ALA A 235 44.53 -7.75 -16.16
N LEU A 236 44.80 -6.47 -16.43
CA LEU A 236 43.85 -5.42 -16.83
C LEU A 236 43.34 -5.53 -18.29
N THR A 237 43.19 -6.72 -18.85
CA THR A 237 42.91 -6.91 -20.29
C THR A 237 41.63 -7.68 -20.62
N GLY A 238 40.70 -7.86 -19.68
CA GLY A 238 39.43 -8.56 -19.92
C GLY A 238 38.36 -7.78 -20.70
N PHE A 239 38.62 -6.53 -21.11
CA PHE A 239 37.57 -5.61 -21.60
C PHE A 239 37.99 -4.73 -22.78
N ILE A 240 38.73 -5.27 -23.76
CA ILE A 240 38.90 -4.65 -25.08
C ILE A 240 38.69 -5.72 -26.14
N GLY A 241 37.70 -5.51 -27.00
CA GLY A 241 36.99 -6.54 -27.74
C GLY A 241 37.70 -7.15 -28.95
N GLU A 242 37.19 -8.30 -29.36
CA GLU A 242 37.38 -8.86 -30.70
C GLU A 242 36.02 -9.04 -31.36
N SER A 243 35.84 -8.24 -32.39
CA SER A 243 34.80 -8.21 -33.40
C SER A 243 34.67 -9.54 -34.17
N GLU A 244 33.43 -9.88 -34.52
CA GLU A 244 33.05 -10.97 -35.43
C GLU A 244 33.83 -10.95 -36.75
N PRO A 245 34.17 -12.13 -37.32
CA PRO A 245 34.38 -12.29 -38.76
C PRO A 245 33.20 -13.03 -39.44
N PRO A 246 32.88 -12.71 -40.72
CA PRO A 246 31.66 -13.12 -41.39
C PRO A 246 31.77 -14.43 -42.21
N GLU A 247 30.58 -14.98 -42.47
CA GLU A 247 30.10 -15.86 -43.56
C GLU A 247 31.02 -16.91 -44.21
N LYS A 248 30.58 -18.17 -44.09
CA LYS A 248 30.95 -19.29 -44.96
C LYS A 248 30.18 -19.20 -46.29
N GLY A 249 30.90 -19.10 -47.40
CA GLY A 249 30.43 -19.47 -48.74
C GLY A 249 31.20 -20.70 -49.24
N GLU A 250 30.47 -21.64 -49.85
CA GLU A 250 30.95 -22.91 -50.38
C GLU A 250 31.72 -22.78 -51.73
N GLU A 251 32.34 -23.92 -52.10
CA GLU A 251 32.75 -24.38 -53.44
C GLU A 251 34.21 -24.17 -53.91
N GLY A 252 34.89 -25.32 -54.11
CA GLY A 252 35.44 -25.62 -55.43
C GLY A 252 36.87 -26.17 -55.52
N GLN A 253 36.94 -27.48 -55.83
CA GLN A 253 38.05 -28.30 -56.37
C GLN A 253 39.09 -28.88 -55.41
#